data_AF-A0A929IWI4-F1
#
_entry.id   AF-A0A929IWI4-F1
#
_cell.length_a   1.000
_cell.length_b   1.000
_cell.length_c   1.000
_cell.angle_alpha   90.00
_cell.angle_beta   90.00
_cell.angle_gamma   90.00
#
_symmetry.space_group_name_H-M   'P 1'
#
loop_
_entity.id
_entity.type
_entity.pdbx_description
1 polymer ?
#
loop_
_entity_poly.entity_id
_entity_poly.type
_entity_poly.pdbx_seq_one_letter_code
_entity_poly.pdbx_strand_id
1 'polypeptide(L)'
;VILESFASYKSSLSKNPLDSTPHIRKLAEDGYYFKNFFTPTTGTARSVWALITGIPDIELNKTSSRNPLIVDQHTIINAFKDYKKYYFLGGSASWANVRGMLSSNIPDLQLYEEGSYQSEVIDVWGISDLSLFREAHAIIKDETQPFFAVIQTSGNHRPYTIPEDNAGFKLWTENDISGDVNNHGFSSLEELNSFRFMDHSIGEFIRLAKTEPYFDNTIFIFFGDHGIHAPAGEHTPVSETQLNLQGLRVPLVIYGKSIIKQAKVFDTIASEVDVLPTIAGLTRTSYLNTTLGRDLLGERHKNNDYAFTIDPNEGRIIGLLSDKYYLQLKVINGKSTFHDLASNNAREDVTSQHSDTAQSYKDKLIAIWNTIRYMRENNKPE
;
A
#
# COMPACT_ATOMS: atom_id res chain seq x y z
N VAL A 1 -2.18 0.25 8.65
CA VAL A 1 -1.50 1.54 8.42
C VAL A 1 -1.15 1.62 6.94
N ILE A 2 -1.71 2.61 6.27
CA ILE A 2 -1.41 2.94 4.87
C ILE A 2 -0.30 4.00 4.91
N LEU A 3 0.83 3.72 4.26
CA LEU A 3 2.01 4.58 4.24
C LEU A 3 2.08 5.34 2.92
N GLU A 4 1.85 6.65 2.98
CA GLU A 4 1.88 7.55 1.82
C GLU A 4 3.20 7.47 1.05
N SER A 5 3.10 7.22 -0.25
CA SER A 5 4.21 7.23 -1.21
C SER A 5 5.40 6.35 -0.78
N PHE A 6 5.14 5.24 -0.07
CA PHE A 6 6.17 4.40 0.55
C PHE A 6 6.74 3.32 -0.40
N ALA A 7 7.53 3.77 -1.39
CA ALA A 7 8.11 2.90 -2.41
C ALA A 7 9.13 1.88 -1.83
N SER A 8 9.05 0.62 -2.26
CA SER A 8 9.92 -0.44 -1.73
C SER A 8 11.41 -0.15 -1.95
N TYR A 9 11.77 0.35 -3.13
CA TYR A 9 13.17 0.63 -3.51
C TYR A 9 13.82 1.74 -2.68
N LYS A 10 13.03 2.63 -2.07
CA LYS A 10 13.54 3.69 -1.19
C LYS A 10 13.81 3.20 0.23
N SER A 11 13.18 2.09 0.64
CA SER A 11 13.24 1.55 2.00
C SER A 11 14.45 0.67 2.26
N SER A 12 14.86 0.57 3.53
CA SER A 12 15.87 -0.39 3.99
C SER A 12 15.50 -1.86 3.70
N LEU A 13 14.21 -2.16 3.51
CA LEU A 13 13.72 -3.51 3.20
C LEU A 13 14.22 -4.03 1.84
N SER A 14 14.50 -3.12 0.90
CA SER A 14 15.07 -3.45 -0.43
C SER A 14 16.59 -3.42 -0.45
N LYS A 15 17.25 -3.34 0.72
CA LYS A 15 18.70 -3.17 0.86
C LYS A 15 19.22 -1.87 0.25
N ASN A 16 18.40 -0.83 0.25
CA ASN A 16 18.87 0.53 -0.05
C ASN A 16 20.06 0.87 0.88
N PRO A 17 21.20 1.32 0.35
CA PRO A 17 22.43 1.48 1.13
C PRO A 17 22.37 2.64 2.13
N LEU A 18 21.37 3.53 2.05
CA LEU A 18 21.16 4.59 3.04
C LEU A 18 20.54 4.10 4.35
N ASP A 19 20.05 2.86 4.43
CA ASP A 19 19.29 2.36 5.59
C ASP A 19 18.24 3.37 6.11
N SER A 20 17.47 3.93 5.20
CA SER A 20 16.53 5.04 5.44
C SER A 20 15.35 4.70 6.36
N THR A 21 15.03 3.42 6.56
CA THR A 21 13.85 2.96 7.30
C THR A 21 14.16 1.80 8.25
N PRO A 22 14.98 2.02 9.30
CA PRO A 22 15.38 0.95 10.22
C PRO A 22 14.23 0.41 11.08
N HIS A 23 13.20 1.19 11.40
CA HIS A 23 12.11 0.78 12.29
C HIS A 23 11.17 -0.23 11.61
N ILE A 24 10.72 0.04 10.39
CA ILE A 24 9.92 -0.91 9.62
C ILE A 24 10.73 -2.17 9.26
N ARG A 25 12.04 -2.02 9.01
CA ARG A 25 12.94 -3.15 8.79
C ARG A 25 12.99 -4.05 10.02
N LYS A 26 13.08 -3.48 11.22
CA LYS A 26 13.04 -4.26 12.46
C LYS A 26 11.71 -5.00 12.65
N LEU A 27 10.57 -4.36 12.32
CA LEU A 27 9.27 -5.03 12.35
C LEU A 27 9.19 -6.21 11.36
N ALA A 28 9.78 -6.06 10.18
CA ALA A 28 9.87 -7.13 9.18
C ALA A 28 10.77 -8.30 9.63
N GLU A 29 11.90 -8.00 10.29
CA GLU A 29 12.82 -8.99 10.87
C GLU A 29 12.17 -9.81 12.00
N ASP A 30 11.20 -9.23 12.70
CA ASP A 30 10.45 -9.88 13.79
C ASP A 30 9.03 -10.33 13.35
N GLY A 31 8.70 -10.20 12.06
CA GLY A 31 7.35 -10.32 11.52
C GLY A 31 7.27 -11.09 10.19
N TYR A 32 6.16 -10.90 9.46
CA TYR A 32 6.00 -11.37 8.10
C TYR A 32 6.25 -10.23 7.12
N TYR A 33 7.12 -10.46 6.13
CA TYR A 33 7.44 -9.49 5.09
C TYR A 33 7.18 -10.06 3.70
N PHE A 34 6.27 -9.44 2.96
CA PHE A 34 6.01 -9.76 1.56
C PHE A 34 6.82 -8.81 0.69
N LYS A 35 7.93 -9.30 0.15
CA LYS A 35 8.85 -8.46 -0.64
C LYS A 35 8.31 -8.12 -2.03
N ASN A 36 7.43 -8.96 -2.57
CA ASN A 36 6.86 -8.85 -3.90
C ASN A 36 5.37 -8.43 -3.82
N PHE A 37 5.10 -7.30 -3.17
CA PHE A 37 3.76 -6.74 -2.98
C PHE A 37 3.56 -5.50 -3.85
N PHE A 38 2.43 -5.43 -4.55
CA PHE A 38 2.18 -4.42 -5.58
C PHE A 38 0.82 -3.75 -5.40
N THR A 39 0.79 -2.41 -5.42
CA THR A 39 -0.46 -1.70 -5.65
C THR A 39 -0.87 -1.81 -7.12
N PRO A 40 -2.18 -1.91 -7.44
CA PRO A 40 -2.62 -1.95 -8.83
C PRO A 40 -2.27 -0.70 -9.64
N THR A 41 -2.12 0.47 -9.01
CA THR A 41 -1.93 1.75 -9.68
C THR A 41 -1.40 2.79 -8.70
N THR A 42 -0.73 3.82 -9.21
CA THR A 42 -0.31 4.96 -8.39
C THR A 42 -1.48 5.84 -7.96
N GLY A 43 -1.35 6.48 -6.80
CA GLY A 43 -2.23 7.52 -6.28
C GLY A 43 -3.05 7.08 -5.07
N THR A 44 -2.94 7.82 -3.96
CA THR A 44 -3.54 7.53 -2.66
C THR A 44 -5.03 7.19 -2.72
N ALA A 45 -5.85 7.98 -3.44
CA ALA A 45 -7.29 7.70 -3.56
C ALA A 45 -7.60 6.35 -4.22
N ARG A 46 -6.75 5.91 -5.14
CA ARG A 46 -6.92 4.63 -5.84
C ARG A 46 -6.51 3.46 -4.95
N SER A 47 -5.47 3.64 -4.15
CA SER A 47 -5.07 2.68 -3.11
C SER A 47 -6.15 2.57 -2.03
N VAL A 48 -6.64 3.68 -1.47
CA VAL A 48 -7.73 3.64 -0.49
C VAL A 48 -8.97 2.94 -1.08
N TRP A 49 -9.33 3.22 -2.34
CA TRP A 49 -10.38 2.47 -3.04
C TRP A 49 -10.07 0.96 -3.09
N ALA A 50 -8.87 0.57 -3.52
CA ALA A 50 -8.45 -0.82 -3.65
C ALA A 50 -8.42 -1.55 -2.30
N LEU A 51 -7.96 -0.92 -1.23
CA LEU A 51 -8.01 -1.48 0.12
C LEU A 51 -9.46 -1.67 0.57
N ILE A 52 -10.28 -0.62 0.54
CA ILE A 52 -11.63 -0.64 1.14
C ILE A 52 -12.56 -1.60 0.38
N THR A 53 -12.46 -1.66 -0.94
CA THR A 53 -13.37 -2.45 -1.79
C THR A 53 -12.78 -3.79 -2.22
N GLY A 54 -11.45 -3.91 -2.19
CA GLY A 54 -10.75 -5.05 -2.77
C GLY A 54 -10.79 -5.11 -4.30
N ILE A 55 -11.11 -3.99 -4.95
CA ILE A 55 -11.24 -3.86 -6.41
C ILE A 55 -10.23 -2.78 -6.88
N PRO A 56 -9.33 -3.07 -7.84
CA PRO A 56 -8.46 -2.06 -8.44
C PRO A 56 -9.25 -0.87 -9.01
N ASP A 57 -8.78 0.36 -8.77
CA ASP A 57 -9.41 1.54 -9.36
C ASP A 57 -9.06 1.65 -10.86
N ILE A 58 -10.04 1.34 -11.70
CA ILE A 58 -9.95 1.43 -13.16
C ILE A 58 -10.70 2.64 -13.74
N GLU A 59 -11.16 3.56 -12.88
CA GLU A 59 -11.82 4.79 -13.32
C GLU A 59 -10.83 5.67 -14.08
N LEU A 60 -11.31 6.30 -15.14
CA LEU A 60 -10.49 7.07 -16.07
C LEU A 60 -10.68 8.56 -15.86
N ASN A 61 -11.88 8.95 -15.43
CA ASN A 61 -12.17 10.31 -15.05
C ASN A 61 -11.93 10.48 -13.55
N LYS A 62 -10.73 10.91 -13.18
CA LYS A 62 -10.27 11.09 -11.79
C LYS A 62 -10.09 9.77 -11.05
N THR A 63 -11.02 9.35 -10.20
CA THR A 63 -10.92 8.16 -9.32
C THR A 63 -12.30 7.57 -9.04
N SER A 64 -12.37 6.26 -8.79
CA SER A 64 -13.63 5.53 -8.53
C SER A 64 -14.35 6.06 -7.30
N SER A 65 -13.61 6.50 -6.28
CA SER A 65 -14.16 7.12 -5.06
C SER A 65 -15.03 8.36 -5.34
N ARG A 66 -14.83 9.04 -6.47
CA ARG A 66 -15.60 10.23 -6.89
C ARG A 66 -16.83 9.91 -7.73
N ASN A 67 -17.02 8.66 -8.14
CA ASN A 67 -18.11 8.28 -9.01
C ASN A 67 -19.31 7.80 -8.18
N PRO A 68 -20.40 8.60 -8.08
CA PRO A 68 -21.52 8.28 -7.20
C PRO A 68 -22.31 7.04 -7.61
N LEU A 69 -22.16 6.56 -8.86
CA LEU A 69 -22.87 5.36 -9.34
C LEU A 69 -22.26 4.07 -8.81
N ILE A 70 -20.96 4.09 -8.53
CA ILE A 70 -20.19 2.92 -8.10
C ILE A 70 -19.63 3.06 -6.69
N VAL A 71 -19.71 4.22 -6.04
CA VAL A 71 -19.05 4.42 -4.73
C VAL A 71 -19.55 3.47 -3.63
N ASP A 72 -20.78 3.00 -3.74
CA ASP A 72 -21.40 2.02 -2.84
C ASP A 72 -20.98 0.58 -3.20
N GLN A 73 -20.26 -0.07 -2.27
CA GLN A 73 -19.49 -1.30 -2.42
C GLN A 73 -19.53 -2.17 -1.15
N HIS A 74 -19.70 -3.48 -1.29
CA HIS A 74 -19.44 -4.43 -0.20
C HIS A 74 -17.95 -4.40 0.17
N THR A 75 -17.68 -4.43 1.49
CA THR A 75 -16.34 -4.47 2.06
C THR A 75 -16.21 -5.55 3.12
N ILE A 76 -15.09 -6.28 3.11
CA ILE A 76 -14.75 -7.29 4.13
C ILE A 76 -14.67 -6.67 5.53
N ILE A 77 -14.42 -5.36 5.65
CA ILE A 77 -14.39 -4.64 6.94
C ILE A 77 -15.71 -4.83 7.72
N ASN A 78 -16.85 -5.00 7.02
CA ASN A 78 -18.15 -5.19 7.66
C ASN A 78 -18.35 -6.60 8.26
N ALA A 79 -17.47 -7.56 7.95
CA ALA A 79 -17.46 -8.86 8.60
C ALA A 79 -17.01 -8.78 10.08
N PHE A 80 -16.32 -7.70 10.46
CA PHE A 80 -15.89 -7.43 11.84
C PHE A 80 -17.02 -6.77 12.63
N LYS A 81 -18.10 -7.53 12.87
CA LYS A 81 -19.35 -7.02 13.48
C LYS A 81 -19.17 -6.53 14.92
N ASP A 82 -18.41 -7.27 15.73
CA ASP A 82 -18.18 -6.95 17.15
C ASP A 82 -16.98 -6.01 17.37
N TYR A 83 -16.40 -5.48 16.29
CA TYR A 83 -15.23 -4.62 16.34
C TYR A 83 -15.64 -3.15 16.25
N LYS A 84 -14.98 -2.31 17.04
CA LYS A 84 -14.96 -0.87 16.79
C LYS A 84 -14.16 -0.57 15.54
N LYS A 85 -14.68 0.31 14.69
CA LYS A 85 -14.07 0.64 13.40
C LYS A 85 -13.59 2.08 13.43
N TYR A 86 -12.31 2.28 13.14
CA TYR A 86 -11.67 3.59 13.15
C TYR A 86 -11.00 3.89 11.82
N TYR A 87 -11.07 5.15 11.42
CA TYR A 87 -10.23 5.71 10.36
C TYR A 87 -9.58 6.98 10.88
N PHE A 88 -8.25 7.03 10.82
CA PHE A 88 -7.44 8.18 11.24
C PHE A 88 -6.71 8.73 10.02
N LEU A 89 -6.89 10.02 9.77
CA LEU A 89 -6.17 10.79 8.75
C LEU A 89 -5.74 12.12 9.37
N GLY A 90 -4.53 12.61 9.05
CA GLY A 90 -4.04 13.88 9.62
C GLY A 90 -4.76 15.12 9.10
N GLY A 91 -5.19 15.09 7.84
CA GLY A 91 -5.92 16.16 7.15
C GLY A 91 -7.39 15.82 6.93
N SER A 92 -8.05 16.58 6.05
CA SER A 92 -9.45 16.34 5.69
C SER A 92 -9.61 15.06 4.86
N ALA A 93 -10.63 14.25 5.09
CA ALA A 93 -11.03 13.15 4.21
C ALA A 93 -11.94 13.61 3.04
N SER A 94 -12.18 14.92 2.87
CA SER A 94 -13.04 15.43 1.79
C SER A 94 -12.42 15.27 0.39
N TRP A 95 -11.09 15.28 0.29
CA TRP A 95 -10.40 15.12 -0.99
C TRP A 95 -10.76 13.76 -1.59
N ALA A 96 -10.80 13.70 -2.93
CA ALA A 96 -11.21 12.51 -3.66
C ALA A 96 -12.56 11.88 -3.25
N ASN A 97 -13.41 12.56 -2.48
CA ASN A 97 -14.63 11.99 -1.88
C ASN A 97 -14.35 10.77 -0.96
N VAL A 98 -13.19 10.73 -0.31
CA VAL A 98 -12.83 9.62 0.60
C VAL A 98 -13.82 9.51 1.76
N ARG A 99 -14.22 10.63 2.38
CA ARG A 99 -15.24 10.63 3.45
C ARG A 99 -16.54 9.97 2.97
N GLY A 100 -17.05 10.40 1.82
CA GLY A 100 -18.29 9.85 1.26
C GLY A 100 -18.19 8.35 1.03
N MET A 101 -17.09 7.90 0.44
CA MET A 101 -16.83 6.46 0.23
C MET A 101 -16.74 5.69 1.55
N LEU A 102 -16.04 6.20 2.55
CA LEU A 102 -15.91 5.53 3.85
C LEU A 102 -17.27 5.45 4.57
N SER A 103 -17.97 6.58 4.71
CA SER A 103 -19.24 6.67 5.43
C SER A 103 -20.38 5.91 4.75
N SER A 104 -20.36 5.77 3.43
CA SER A 104 -21.37 4.98 2.71
C SER A 104 -21.15 3.47 2.83
N ASN A 105 -19.91 3.00 2.99
CA ASN A 105 -19.59 1.58 2.91
C ASN A 105 -19.32 0.90 4.25
N ILE A 106 -18.97 1.66 5.29
CA ILE A 106 -18.58 1.10 6.60
C ILE A 106 -19.51 1.66 7.69
N PRO A 107 -20.58 0.92 8.05
CA PRO A 107 -21.44 1.29 9.15
C PRO A 107 -20.65 1.44 10.46
N ASP A 108 -21.04 2.44 11.25
CA ASP A 108 -20.47 2.75 12.57
C ASP A 108 -18.96 3.12 12.56
N LEU A 109 -18.42 3.51 11.40
CA LEU A 109 -17.05 3.99 11.30
C LEU A 109 -16.88 5.31 12.07
N GLN A 110 -15.94 5.31 13.02
CA GLN A 110 -15.48 6.51 13.70
C GLN A 110 -14.33 7.13 12.89
N LEU A 111 -14.65 8.20 12.15
CA LEU A 111 -13.68 8.95 11.35
C LEU A 111 -13.07 10.08 12.18
N TYR A 112 -11.75 10.03 12.36
CA TYR A 112 -10.93 11.09 12.93
C TYR A 112 -10.09 11.71 11.81
N GLU A 113 -10.26 13.01 11.63
CA GLU A 113 -9.68 13.80 10.54
C GLU A 113 -9.44 15.24 11.01
N GLU A 114 -9.05 16.13 10.11
CA GLU A 114 -8.93 17.57 10.37
C GLU A 114 -10.09 18.11 11.25
N GLY A 115 -9.74 18.82 12.32
CA GLY A 115 -10.67 19.32 13.33
C GLY A 115 -10.97 18.36 14.49
N SER A 116 -10.52 17.10 14.42
CA SER A 116 -10.72 16.10 15.49
C SER A 116 -9.59 16.09 16.54
N TYR A 117 -8.44 16.71 16.23
CA TYR A 117 -7.20 16.59 17.00
C TYR A 117 -6.83 17.86 17.75
N GLN A 118 -6.02 17.72 18.80
CA GLN A 118 -5.43 18.85 19.52
C GLN A 118 -4.06 19.26 18.96
N SER A 119 -3.40 18.34 18.25
CA SER A 119 -2.13 18.60 17.56
C SER A 119 -2.24 19.72 16.53
N GLU A 120 -1.17 20.50 16.41
CA GLU A 120 -1.07 21.61 15.46
C GLU A 120 -1.04 21.12 14.00
N VAL A 121 -1.77 21.81 13.13
CA VAL A 121 -1.70 21.62 11.67
C VAL A 121 -0.40 22.25 11.16
N ILE A 122 0.45 21.44 10.54
CA ILE A 122 1.80 21.86 10.15
C ILE A 122 1.89 22.26 8.68
N ASP A 123 1.00 21.74 7.84
CA ASP A 123 0.89 22.11 6.42
C ASP A 123 -0.47 21.74 5.80
N VAL A 124 -0.54 21.77 4.47
CA VAL A 124 -1.74 21.47 3.67
C VAL A 124 -2.26 20.03 3.80
N TRP A 125 -1.47 19.12 4.35
CA TRP A 125 -1.85 17.72 4.59
C TRP A 125 -2.35 17.47 6.01
N GLY A 126 -2.36 18.50 6.87
CA GLY A 126 -2.89 18.45 8.23
C GLY A 126 -1.79 18.38 9.30
N ILE A 127 -2.04 17.57 10.33
CA ILE A 127 -1.06 17.28 11.39
C ILE A 127 0.02 16.32 10.87
N SER A 128 1.20 16.31 11.50
CA SER A 128 2.31 15.41 11.12
C SER A 128 1.94 13.93 11.31
N ASP A 129 2.61 13.01 10.60
CA ASP A 129 2.43 11.57 10.80
C ASP A 129 2.76 11.13 12.24
N LEU A 130 3.76 11.75 12.86
CA LEU A 130 4.09 11.54 14.28
C LEU A 130 2.92 11.91 15.20
N SER A 131 2.32 13.09 14.96
CA SER A 131 1.15 13.56 15.69
C SER A 131 -0.04 12.63 15.46
N LEU A 132 -0.30 12.25 14.20
CA LEU A 132 -1.37 11.33 13.83
C LEU A 132 -1.27 10.00 14.59
N PHE A 133 -0.07 9.41 14.66
CA PHE A 133 0.15 8.18 15.42
C PHE A 133 -0.07 8.37 16.93
N ARG A 134 0.36 9.49 17.50
CA ARG A 134 0.14 9.82 18.93
C ARG A 134 -1.35 9.99 19.24
N GLU A 135 -2.08 10.71 18.40
CA GLU A 135 -3.52 10.96 18.53
C GLU A 135 -4.32 9.66 18.37
N ALA A 136 -4.01 8.86 17.35
CA ALA A 136 -4.63 7.54 17.15
C ALA A 136 -4.35 6.59 18.32
N HIS A 137 -3.10 6.56 18.81
CA HIS A 137 -2.73 5.79 19.99
C HIS A 137 -3.51 6.23 21.24
N ALA A 138 -3.66 7.54 21.46
CA ALA A 138 -4.37 8.08 22.62
C ALA A 138 -5.85 7.65 22.65
N ILE A 139 -6.46 7.41 21.49
CA ILE A 139 -7.83 6.90 21.38
C ILE A 139 -7.86 5.38 21.54
N ILE A 140 -6.97 4.65 20.85
CA ILE A 140 -6.98 3.18 20.83
C ILE A 140 -6.60 2.58 22.18
N LYS A 141 -5.69 3.21 22.95
CA LYS A 141 -5.22 2.66 24.23
C LYS A 141 -6.32 2.46 25.27
N ASP A 142 -7.39 3.25 25.18
CA ASP A 142 -8.54 3.20 26.10
C ASP A 142 -9.67 2.30 25.56
N GLU A 143 -9.51 1.71 24.37
CA GLU A 143 -10.50 0.81 23.78
C GLU A 143 -10.44 -0.57 24.45
N THR A 144 -11.62 -1.06 24.84
CA THR A 144 -11.78 -2.32 25.58
C THR A 144 -12.38 -3.44 24.71
N GLN A 145 -13.02 -3.07 23.61
CA GLN A 145 -13.54 -3.97 22.60
C GLN A 145 -12.46 -4.27 21.53
N PRO A 146 -12.56 -5.39 20.80
CA PRO A 146 -11.75 -5.57 19.59
C PRO A 146 -11.93 -4.39 18.63
N PHE A 147 -10.88 -4.00 17.93
CA PHE A 147 -10.94 -2.88 16.99
C PHE A 147 -10.28 -3.19 15.65
N PHE A 148 -10.78 -2.53 14.61
CA PHE A 148 -10.21 -2.47 13.28
C PHE A 148 -9.90 -0.99 13.00
N ALA A 149 -8.62 -0.65 12.90
CA ALA A 149 -8.19 0.73 12.70
C ALA A 149 -7.37 0.89 11.42
N VAL A 150 -7.80 1.82 10.56
CA VAL A 150 -7.00 2.30 9.44
C VAL A 150 -6.38 3.63 9.86
N ILE A 151 -5.05 3.69 9.87
CA ILE A 151 -4.30 4.95 10.00
C ILE A 151 -3.69 5.22 8.63
N GLN A 152 -4.05 6.33 8.00
CA GLN A 152 -3.55 6.76 6.71
C GLN A 152 -2.61 7.95 6.90
N THR A 153 -1.32 7.75 6.62
CA THR A 153 -0.32 8.82 6.68
C THR A 153 -0.41 9.74 5.46
N SER A 154 0.21 10.91 5.54
CA SER A 154 0.29 11.88 4.44
C SER A 154 1.60 12.67 4.41
N GLY A 155 2.44 12.58 5.45
CA GLY A 155 3.62 13.42 5.63
C GLY A 155 4.74 13.19 4.61
N ASN A 156 4.77 12.02 3.96
CA ASN A 156 5.73 11.70 2.88
C ASN A 156 5.29 12.23 1.50
N HIS A 157 4.68 13.42 1.49
CA HIS A 157 4.30 14.16 0.30
C HIS A 157 4.87 15.59 0.37
N ARG A 158 5.16 16.20 -0.78
CA ARG A 158 5.56 17.62 -0.84
C ARG A 158 4.52 18.49 -0.11
N PRO A 159 4.91 19.43 0.75
CA PRO A 159 6.24 20.04 0.85
C PRO A 159 7.27 19.35 1.77
N TYR A 160 7.01 18.13 2.25
CA TYR A 160 7.93 17.36 3.11
C TYR A 160 8.21 18.02 4.47
N THR A 161 7.18 18.65 5.06
CA THR A 161 7.27 19.36 6.33
C THR A 161 7.60 18.41 7.47
N ILE A 162 8.65 18.71 8.25
CA ILE A 162 8.99 18.02 9.49
C ILE A 162 8.79 19.02 10.63
N PRO A 163 7.94 18.71 11.63
CA PRO A 163 7.65 19.63 12.73
C PRO A 163 8.86 19.84 13.67
N GLU A 164 8.80 20.90 14.47
CA GLU A 164 9.77 21.12 15.55
C GLU A 164 9.68 20.04 16.63
N ASP A 165 8.45 19.67 17.07
CA ASP A 165 8.23 18.47 17.87
C ASP A 165 8.24 17.22 16.98
N ASN A 166 9.43 16.67 16.78
CA ASN A 166 9.67 15.48 15.97
C ASN A 166 10.18 14.27 16.79
N ALA A 167 9.95 14.29 18.11
CA ALA A 167 10.43 13.25 19.03
C ALA A 167 11.96 12.98 18.93
N GLY A 168 12.76 14.02 18.70
CA GLY A 168 14.22 13.93 18.62
C GLY A 168 14.74 13.34 17.31
N PHE A 169 13.95 13.41 16.23
CA PHE A 169 14.38 13.01 14.90
C PHE A 169 15.60 13.82 14.46
N LYS A 170 16.60 13.14 13.92
CA LYS A 170 17.82 13.78 13.41
C LYS A 170 17.73 13.92 11.89
N LEU A 171 17.59 15.18 11.45
CA LEU A 171 17.73 15.54 10.05
C LEU A 171 19.13 15.20 9.56
N TRP A 172 19.19 14.58 8.39
CA TRP A 172 20.43 14.41 7.66
C TRP A 172 20.74 15.63 6.83
N THR A 173 22.02 15.87 6.68
CA THR A 173 22.63 16.86 5.79
C THR A 173 23.36 16.13 4.67
N GLU A 174 23.84 16.87 3.67
CA GLU A 174 24.68 16.30 2.60
C GLU A 174 25.92 15.54 3.13
N ASN A 175 26.41 15.89 4.32
CA ASN A 175 27.57 15.22 4.94
C ASN A 175 27.24 13.82 5.46
N ASP A 176 25.96 13.50 5.66
CA ASP A 176 25.50 12.19 6.15
C ASP A 176 25.30 11.19 5.01
N ILE A 177 25.51 11.61 3.76
CA ILE A 177 25.16 10.85 2.55
C ILE A 177 26.42 10.64 1.72
N SER A 178 26.65 9.38 1.32
CA SER A 178 27.74 9.06 0.40
C SER A 178 27.30 9.26 -1.04
N GLY A 179 27.57 10.43 -1.62
CA GLY A 179 27.21 10.75 -3.01
C GLY A 179 25.81 11.35 -3.15
N ASP A 180 25.28 11.38 -4.37
CA ASP A 180 23.99 12.02 -4.68
C ASP A 180 22.81 11.16 -4.15
N VAL A 181 21.82 11.81 -3.53
CA VAL A 181 20.54 11.20 -3.12
C VAL A 181 19.82 10.48 -4.26
N ASN A 182 19.99 10.94 -5.50
CA ASN A 182 19.42 10.31 -6.70
C ASN A 182 19.96 8.90 -6.94
N ASN A 183 21.23 8.65 -6.60
CA ASN A 183 21.84 7.31 -6.71
C ASN A 183 21.20 6.30 -5.74
N HIS A 184 20.47 6.80 -4.75
CA HIS A 184 19.75 6.03 -3.75
C HIS A 184 18.24 6.08 -3.92
N GLY A 185 17.78 6.70 -5.00
CA GLY A 185 16.37 6.71 -5.37
C GLY A 185 15.55 7.88 -4.79
N PHE A 186 16.20 8.91 -4.27
CA PHE A 186 15.55 10.11 -3.73
C PHE A 186 15.84 11.31 -4.61
N SER A 187 14.83 12.13 -4.90
CA SER A 187 14.96 13.32 -5.74
C SER A 187 15.55 14.53 -5.00
N SER A 188 15.54 14.52 -3.66
CA SER A 188 16.16 15.55 -2.85
C SER A 188 16.42 15.07 -1.42
N LEU A 189 17.23 15.84 -0.68
CA LEU A 189 17.50 15.61 0.74
C LEU A 189 16.24 15.76 1.61
N GLU A 190 15.34 16.69 1.25
CA GLU A 190 14.06 16.88 1.93
C GLU A 190 13.15 15.66 1.78
N GLU A 191 13.06 15.09 0.57
CA GLU A 191 12.31 13.85 0.35
C GLU A 191 12.90 12.70 1.17
N LEU A 192 14.23 12.53 1.18
CA LEU A 192 14.90 11.52 1.99
C LEU A 192 14.60 11.70 3.48
N ASN A 193 14.70 12.91 4.00
CA ASN A 193 14.42 13.17 5.42
C ASN A 193 12.95 12.96 5.78
N SER A 194 12.01 13.31 4.90
CA SER A 194 10.59 13.03 5.12
C SER A 194 10.29 11.53 5.12
N PHE A 195 10.89 10.78 4.20
CA PHE A 195 10.78 9.32 4.17
C PHE A 195 11.34 8.66 5.44
N ARG A 196 12.51 9.13 5.91
CA ARG A 196 13.12 8.72 7.20
C ARG A 196 12.24 9.11 8.39
N PHE A 197 11.62 10.29 8.35
CA PHE A 197 10.76 10.78 9.42
C PHE A 197 9.45 9.98 9.54
N MET A 198 8.89 9.52 8.41
CA MET A 198 7.76 8.60 8.43
C MET A 198 8.14 7.28 9.13
N ASP A 199 9.30 6.69 8.85
CA ASP A 199 9.77 5.49 9.55
C ASP A 199 10.06 5.73 11.04
N HIS A 200 10.64 6.87 11.39
CA HIS A 200 10.79 7.31 12.79
C HIS A 200 9.44 7.41 13.51
N SER A 201 8.42 7.93 12.84
CA SER A 201 7.05 8.04 13.36
C SER A 201 6.41 6.65 13.60
N ILE A 202 6.66 5.68 12.71
CA ILE A 202 6.29 4.27 12.95
C ILE A 202 7.00 3.71 14.18
N GLY A 203 8.29 4.00 14.32
CA GLY A 203 9.10 3.62 15.48
C GLY A 203 8.49 4.13 16.79
N GLU A 204 8.11 5.40 16.83
CA GLU A 204 7.46 6.02 17.98
C GLU A 204 6.09 5.41 18.26
N PHE A 205 5.26 5.20 17.23
CA PHE A 205 3.95 4.55 17.39
C PHE A 205 4.06 3.18 18.05
N ILE A 206 5.00 2.35 17.57
CA ILE A 206 5.23 1.02 18.15
C ILE A 206 5.82 1.12 19.55
N ARG A 207 6.68 2.11 19.83
CA ARG A 207 7.23 2.35 21.17
C ARG A 207 6.12 2.68 22.17
N LEU A 208 5.19 3.55 21.80
CA LEU A 208 4.02 3.91 22.61
C LEU A 208 3.07 2.71 22.76
N ALA A 209 2.74 2.02 21.67
CA ALA A 209 1.86 0.86 21.74
C ALA A 209 2.38 -0.20 22.72
N LYS A 210 3.70 -0.49 22.70
CA LYS A 210 4.35 -1.47 23.60
C LYS A 210 4.16 -1.19 25.10
N THR A 211 3.81 0.03 25.50
CA THR A 211 3.55 0.34 26.92
C THR A 211 2.13 0.00 27.35
N GLU A 212 1.24 -0.30 26.40
CA GLU A 212 -0.19 -0.45 26.63
C GLU A 212 -0.67 -1.90 26.47
N PRO A 213 -1.76 -2.30 27.15
CA PRO A 213 -2.27 -3.67 27.13
C PRO A 213 -2.68 -4.19 25.75
N TYR A 214 -3.10 -3.31 24.83
CA TYR A 214 -3.61 -3.71 23.52
C TYR A 214 -2.52 -4.27 22.59
N PHE A 215 -1.24 -3.94 22.81
CA PHE A 215 -0.15 -4.27 21.89
C PHE A 215 0.04 -5.78 21.69
N ASP A 216 0.01 -6.54 22.77
CA ASP A 216 0.23 -7.99 22.70
C ASP A 216 -0.90 -8.71 21.93
N ASN A 217 -2.10 -8.13 21.90
CA ASN A 217 -3.28 -8.65 21.21
C ASN A 217 -3.64 -7.90 19.91
N THR A 218 -2.69 -7.17 19.32
CA THR A 218 -2.91 -6.41 18.09
C THR A 218 -2.04 -6.93 16.95
N ILE A 219 -2.63 -7.00 15.76
CA ILE A 219 -1.92 -7.23 14.50
C ILE A 219 -1.69 -5.87 13.86
N PHE A 220 -0.42 -5.49 13.73
CA PHE A 220 0.01 -4.28 13.04
C PHE A 220 0.34 -4.62 11.60
N ILE A 221 -0.24 -3.88 10.67
CA ILE A 221 -0.04 -4.09 9.23
C ILE A 221 0.35 -2.76 8.62
N PHE A 222 1.47 -2.76 7.91
CA PHE A 222 2.04 -1.60 7.25
C PHE A 222 2.25 -1.92 5.78
N PHE A 223 1.71 -1.08 4.90
CA PHE A 223 2.00 -1.17 3.49
C PHE A 223 1.99 0.22 2.85
N GLY A 224 2.78 0.38 1.79
CA GLY A 224 2.75 1.62 0.99
C GLY A 224 1.51 1.66 0.10
N ASP A 225 0.86 2.82 -0.01
CA ASP A 225 -0.28 2.99 -0.94
C ASP A 225 0.18 2.96 -2.40
N HIS A 226 1.34 3.54 -2.70
CA HIS A 226 2.02 3.45 -3.98
C HIS A 226 3.51 3.74 -3.87
N GLY A 227 4.24 3.38 -4.92
CA GLY A 227 5.62 3.81 -5.11
C GLY A 227 5.69 5.19 -5.78
N ILE A 228 6.89 5.55 -6.25
CA ILE A 228 7.12 6.82 -6.94
C ILE A 228 7.84 6.53 -8.26
N HIS A 229 7.34 7.10 -9.36
CA HIS A 229 8.04 7.12 -10.65
C HIS A 229 9.13 8.21 -10.65
N ALA A 230 10.17 7.99 -9.84
CA ALA A 230 11.32 8.87 -9.67
C ALA A 230 12.61 8.10 -10.01
N PRO A 231 13.82 8.71 -9.93
CA PRO A 231 15.06 7.95 -9.98
C PRO A 231 14.97 6.79 -9.00
N ALA A 232 15.28 5.58 -9.47
CA ALA A 232 15.15 4.37 -8.66
C ALA A 232 16.41 4.07 -7.82
N GLY A 233 17.52 4.76 -8.10
CA GLY A 233 18.82 4.44 -7.55
C GLY A 233 19.47 3.22 -8.21
N GLU A 234 20.79 3.09 -8.04
CA GLU A 234 21.61 2.07 -8.72
C GLU A 234 21.38 0.65 -8.18
N HIS A 235 20.88 0.54 -6.93
CA HIS A 235 20.57 -0.73 -6.27
C HIS A 235 19.26 -1.38 -6.76
N THR A 236 18.42 -0.62 -7.46
CA THR A 236 17.11 -1.12 -7.91
C THR A 236 17.24 -2.05 -9.11
N PRO A 237 16.54 -3.21 -9.13
CA PRO A 237 16.56 -4.10 -10.28
C PRO A 237 16.20 -3.37 -11.58
N VAL A 238 16.96 -3.68 -12.65
CA VAL A 238 16.80 -3.04 -13.96
C VAL A 238 15.36 -3.16 -14.47
N SER A 239 14.71 -4.30 -14.25
CA SER A 239 13.32 -4.54 -14.65
C SER A 239 12.33 -3.64 -13.96
N GLU A 240 12.54 -3.28 -12.69
CA GLU A 240 11.65 -2.35 -12.00
C GLU A 240 11.68 -0.98 -12.66
N THR A 241 12.88 -0.43 -12.85
CA THR A 241 13.06 0.88 -13.49
C THR A 241 12.63 0.89 -14.96
N GLN A 242 12.95 -0.17 -15.71
CA GLN A 242 12.68 -0.22 -17.14
C GLN A 242 11.20 -0.39 -17.49
N LEU A 243 10.44 -1.08 -16.64
CA LEU A 243 9.01 -1.38 -16.80
C LEU A 243 8.11 -0.54 -15.88
N ASN A 244 8.68 0.48 -15.22
CA ASN A 244 8.00 1.38 -14.29
C ASN A 244 7.38 0.68 -13.05
N LEU A 245 7.85 -0.51 -12.67
CA LEU A 245 7.31 -1.24 -11.51
C LEU A 245 7.69 -0.60 -10.18
N GLN A 246 8.71 0.27 -10.13
CA GLN A 246 9.11 0.99 -8.91
C GLN A 246 8.02 1.95 -8.39
N GLY A 247 7.09 2.35 -9.26
CA GLY A 247 5.88 3.11 -8.85
C GLY A 247 4.77 2.24 -8.26
N LEU A 248 4.86 0.92 -8.40
CA LEU A 248 3.81 -0.02 -7.99
C LEU A 248 4.26 -0.96 -6.85
N ARG A 249 5.56 -1.28 -6.79
CA ARG A 249 6.13 -2.15 -5.76
C ARG A 249 6.28 -1.41 -4.44
N VAL A 250 5.56 -1.87 -3.43
CA VAL A 250 5.55 -1.32 -2.07
C VAL A 250 5.75 -2.45 -1.06
N PRO A 251 6.33 -2.21 0.11
CA PRO A 251 6.47 -3.27 1.10
C PRO A 251 5.11 -3.58 1.73
N LEU A 252 4.88 -4.84 2.12
CA LEU A 252 3.85 -5.23 3.07
C LEU A 252 4.53 -5.94 4.25
N VAL A 253 4.37 -5.35 5.44
CA VAL A 253 4.91 -5.87 6.71
C VAL A 253 3.75 -6.12 7.67
N ILE A 254 3.66 -7.34 8.18
CA ILE A 254 2.69 -7.76 9.17
C ILE A 254 3.45 -8.14 10.44
N TYR A 255 3.10 -7.52 11.55
CA TYR A 255 3.70 -7.76 12.86
C TYR A 255 2.61 -8.02 13.89
N GLY A 256 2.80 -9.03 14.73
CA GLY A 256 1.86 -9.32 15.82
C GLY A 256 2.48 -10.30 16.80
N LYS A 257 2.79 -9.85 18.01
CA LYS A 257 3.56 -10.62 19.02
C LYS A 257 2.86 -11.94 19.42
N SER A 258 1.54 -11.92 19.52
CA SER A 258 0.75 -13.09 19.91
C SER A 258 0.65 -14.14 18.80
N ILE A 259 0.56 -13.73 17.54
CA ILE A 259 0.25 -14.61 16.41
C ILE A 259 1.47 -15.00 15.55
N ILE A 260 2.50 -14.15 15.47
CA ILE A 260 3.70 -14.43 14.69
C ILE A 260 4.78 -14.96 15.63
N LYS A 261 5.11 -16.25 15.48
CA LYS A 261 6.13 -16.94 16.30
C LYS A 261 7.50 -17.06 15.64
N GLN A 262 7.52 -17.02 14.31
CA GLN A 262 8.73 -17.09 13.51
C GLN A 262 8.62 -16.06 12.39
N ALA A 263 9.60 -15.16 12.32
CA ALA A 263 9.65 -14.21 11.23
C ALA A 263 9.84 -14.93 9.88
N LYS A 264 9.23 -14.39 8.83
CA LYS A 264 9.28 -15.01 7.50
C LYS A 264 9.21 -13.96 6.39
N VAL A 265 10.12 -14.10 5.44
CA VAL A 265 10.08 -13.37 4.17
C VAL A 265 9.36 -14.23 3.13
N PHE A 266 8.35 -13.65 2.49
CA PHE A 266 7.56 -14.27 1.43
C PHE A 266 7.96 -13.69 0.08
N ASP A 267 8.18 -14.57 -0.90
CA ASP A 267 8.49 -14.25 -2.29
C ASP A 267 7.28 -14.35 -3.23
N THR A 268 6.12 -14.77 -2.71
CA THR A 268 4.85 -14.79 -3.43
C THR A 268 4.52 -13.41 -3.99
N ILE A 269 4.05 -13.35 -5.23
CA ILE A 269 3.46 -12.15 -5.82
C ILE A 269 2.13 -11.88 -5.13
N ALA A 270 2.04 -10.73 -4.49
CA ALA A 270 0.89 -10.27 -3.73
C ALA A 270 0.46 -8.89 -4.24
N SER A 271 -0.80 -8.55 -4.04
CA SER A 271 -1.37 -7.26 -4.41
C SER A 271 -2.10 -6.62 -3.24
N GLU A 272 -2.25 -5.30 -3.28
CA GLU A 272 -2.98 -4.53 -2.27
C GLU A 272 -4.37 -5.08 -1.95
N VAL A 273 -5.09 -5.60 -2.95
CA VAL A 273 -6.42 -6.20 -2.77
C VAL A 273 -6.41 -7.43 -1.86
N ASP A 274 -5.24 -8.08 -1.67
CA ASP A 274 -5.06 -9.24 -0.79
C ASP A 274 -5.06 -8.88 0.70
N VAL A 275 -4.92 -7.60 1.05
CA VAL A 275 -4.76 -7.15 2.44
C VAL A 275 -5.98 -7.52 3.30
N LEU A 276 -7.20 -7.19 2.87
CA LEU A 276 -8.40 -7.46 3.68
C LEU A 276 -8.69 -8.97 3.86
N PRO A 277 -8.68 -9.81 2.81
CA PRO A 277 -8.82 -11.26 2.98
C PRO A 277 -7.76 -11.86 3.91
N THR A 278 -6.51 -11.38 3.82
CA THR A 278 -5.41 -11.83 4.70
C THR A 278 -5.64 -11.43 6.15
N ILE A 279 -6.16 -10.21 6.41
CA ILE A 279 -6.53 -9.78 7.77
C ILE A 279 -7.62 -10.69 8.33
N ALA A 280 -8.70 -10.92 7.57
CA ALA A 280 -9.80 -11.76 8.02
C ALA A 280 -9.35 -13.22 8.27
N GLY A 281 -8.44 -13.75 7.44
CA GLY A 281 -7.82 -15.06 7.66
C GLY A 281 -6.98 -15.11 8.96
N LEU A 282 -6.13 -14.11 9.18
CA LEU A 282 -5.31 -14.00 10.39
C LEU A 282 -6.13 -13.90 11.69
N THR A 283 -7.24 -13.16 11.66
CA THR A 283 -8.14 -13.01 12.81
C THR A 283 -9.17 -14.13 12.90
N ARG A 284 -9.19 -15.06 11.94
CA ARG A 284 -10.20 -16.13 11.82
C ARG A 284 -11.64 -15.59 11.78
N THR A 285 -11.82 -14.40 11.22
CA THR A 285 -13.12 -13.79 10.99
C THR A 285 -13.74 -14.44 9.76
N SER A 286 -14.97 -14.96 9.84
CA SER A 286 -15.69 -15.44 8.65
C SER A 286 -16.15 -14.26 7.80
N TYR A 287 -15.92 -14.32 6.48
CA TYR A 287 -16.25 -13.23 5.56
C TYR A 287 -16.74 -13.77 4.22
N LEU A 288 -17.57 -12.98 3.54
CA LEU A 288 -17.86 -13.15 2.12
C LEU A 288 -16.74 -12.45 1.34
N ASN A 289 -16.00 -13.20 0.51
CA ASN A 289 -14.98 -12.59 -0.33
C ASN A 289 -15.58 -12.13 -1.66
N THR A 290 -15.94 -10.86 -1.74
CA THR A 290 -16.32 -10.20 -2.99
C THR A 290 -15.21 -9.32 -3.56
N THR A 291 -13.97 -9.54 -3.12
CA THR A 291 -12.78 -8.83 -3.60
C THR A 291 -12.10 -9.61 -4.73
N LEU A 292 -11.12 -9.00 -5.40
CA LEU A 292 -10.17 -9.73 -6.24
C LEU A 292 -8.99 -10.33 -5.46
N GLY A 293 -8.88 -9.99 -4.18
CA GLY A 293 -7.82 -10.46 -3.33
C GLY A 293 -8.05 -11.86 -2.77
N ARG A 294 -6.98 -12.42 -2.24
CA ARG A 294 -6.94 -13.71 -1.56
C ARG A 294 -6.21 -13.60 -0.23
N ASP A 295 -6.49 -14.54 0.67
CA ASP A 295 -5.71 -14.70 1.90
C ASP A 295 -4.29 -15.22 1.53
N LEU A 296 -3.28 -14.41 1.76
CA LEU A 296 -1.87 -14.72 1.46
C LEU A 296 -1.29 -15.81 2.36
N LEU A 297 -1.92 -16.10 3.49
CA LEU A 297 -1.49 -17.09 4.48
C LEU A 297 -2.36 -18.34 4.50
N GLY A 298 -3.45 -18.35 3.72
CA GLY A 298 -4.34 -19.49 3.52
C GLY A 298 -3.73 -20.59 2.63
N GLU A 299 -4.56 -21.57 2.24
CA GLU A 299 -4.13 -22.66 1.36
C GLU A 299 -3.64 -22.12 0.01
N ARG A 300 -2.36 -22.41 -0.31
CA ARG A 300 -1.69 -21.82 -1.48
C ARG A 300 -2.14 -22.49 -2.78
N HIS A 301 -2.95 -21.79 -3.57
CA HIS A 301 -3.15 -22.11 -4.98
C HIS A 301 -2.01 -21.49 -5.81
N LYS A 302 -1.00 -22.30 -6.16
CA LYS A 302 0.20 -21.87 -6.94
C LYS A 302 -0.12 -21.17 -8.27
N ASN A 303 -1.34 -21.29 -8.78
CA ASN A 303 -1.74 -20.72 -10.07
C ASN A 303 -2.23 -19.26 -9.99
N ASN A 304 -2.28 -18.65 -8.81
CA ASN A 304 -2.84 -17.32 -8.60
C ASN A 304 -1.78 -16.28 -8.15
N ASP A 305 -0.49 -16.59 -8.27
CA ASP A 305 0.62 -15.70 -7.89
C ASP A 305 0.85 -14.61 -8.95
N TYR A 306 -0.16 -13.77 -9.14
CA TYR A 306 -0.16 -12.64 -10.08
C TYR A 306 -0.59 -11.34 -9.42
N ALA A 307 -0.06 -10.22 -9.90
CA ALA A 307 -0.55 -8.89 -9.59
C ALA A 307 -1.09 -8.22 -10.86
N PHE A 308 -2.29 -7.67 -10.77
CA PHE A 308 -2.87 -6.82 -11.82
C PHE A 308 -2.34 -5.40 -11.65
N THR A 309 -1.98 -4.75 -12.75
CA THR A 309 -1.55 -3.36 -12.78
C THR A 309 -2.35 -2.56 -13.79
N ILE A 310 -2.50 -1.26 -13.56
CA ILE A 310 -3.09 -0.32 -14.50
C ILE A 310 -2.40 1.05 -14.44
N ASP A 311 -2.11 1.58 -15.62
CA ASP A 311 -1.81 2.98 -15.85
C ASP A 311 -3.00 3.60 -16.61
N PRO A 312 -3.80 4.49 -15.96
CA PRO A 312 -5.00 5.07 -16.56
C PRO A 312 -4.72 6.19 -17.58
N ASN A 313 -3.45 6.56 -17.82
CA ASN A 313 -3.05 7.65 -18.72
C ASN A 313 -3.25 7.32 -20.23
N GLU A 314 -2.80 8.23 -21.12
CA GLU A 314 -3.00 8.16 -22.58
C GLU A 314 -2.44 6.88 -23.22
N GLY A 315 -3.34 5.90 -23.38
CA GLY A 315 -3.02 4.57 -23.91
C GLY A 315 -3.62 3.42 -23.09
N ARG A 316 -3.98 3.68 -21.83
CA ARG A 316 -4.55 2.74 -20.85
C ARG A 316 -3.84 1.40 -20.88
N ILE A 317 -2.76 1.30 -20.12
CA ILE A 317 -1.97 0.08 -20.05
C ILE A 317 -2.45 -0.72 -18.86
N ILE A 318 -3.01 -1.89 -19.11
CA ILE A 318 -3.22 -2.89 -18.06
C ILE A 318 -2.10 -3.92 -18.12
N GLY A 319 -1.77 -4.53 -16.99
CA GLY A 319 -0.69 -5.51 -16.92
C GLY A 319 -0.97 -6.66 -15.98
N LEU A 320 -0.27 -7.77 -16.24
CA LEU A 320 -0.29 -8.97 -15.41
C LEU A 320 1.15 -9.35 -15.08
N LEU A 321 1.50 -9.19 -13.81
CA LEU A 321 2.83 -9.42 -13.28
C LEU A 321 2.89 -10.75 -12.53
N SER A 322 3.98 -11.48 -12.71
CA SER A 322 4.35 -12.68 -11.95
C SER A 322 5.78 -12.54 -11.42
N ASP A 323 6.33 -13.60 -10.83
CA ASP A 323 7.72 -13.63 -10.38
C ASP A 323 8.74 -13.62 -11.54
N LYS A 324 8.32 -14.04 -12.74
CA LYS A 324 9.19 -14.17 -13.91
C LYS A 324 8.88 -13.20 -15.04
N TYR A 325 7.59 -12.99 -15.31
CA TYR A 325 7.15 -12.26 -16.49
C TYR A 325 6.18 -11.14 -16.16
N TYR A 326 6.19 -10.12 -17.01
CA TYR A 326 5.21 -9.04 -17.02
C TYR A 326 4.62 -8.89 -18.42
N LEU A 327 3.31 -9.07 -18.54
CA LEU A 327 2.57 -8.73 -19.75
C LEU A 327 1.97 -7.33 -19.59
N GLN A 328 2.14 -6.48 -20.61
CA GLN A 328 1.44 -5.21 -20.71
C GLN A 328 0.52 -5.21 -21.93
N LEU A 329 -0.68 -4.64 -21.80
CA LEU A 329 -1.67 -4.55 -22.87
C LEU A 329 -2.24 -3.13 -22.92
N LYS A 330 -2.16 -2.50 -24.10
CA LYS A 330 -2.83 -1.23 -24.39
C LYS A 330 -4.29 -1.49 -24.71
N VAL A 331 -5.19 -1.08 -23.82
CA VAL A 331 -6.63 -1.33 -23.96
C VAL A 331 -7.20 -0.70 -25.24
N ILE A 332 -6.65 0.43 -25.67
CA ILE A 332 -7.15 1.20 -26.83
C ILE A 332 -7.01 0.46 -28.18
N ASN A 333 -6.04 -0.43 -28.33
CA ASN A 333 -5.76 -1.10 -29.61
C ASN A 333 -5.44 -2.60 -29.47
N GLY A 334 -5.46 -3.15 -28.25
CA GLY A 334 -5.22 -4.57 -27.97
C GLY A 334 -3.77 -5.02 -28.18
N LYS A 335 -2.84 -4.10 -28.48
CA LYS A 335 -1.42 -4.41 -28.60
C LYS A 335 -0.87 -4.78 -27.23
N SER A 336 -0.20 -5.92 -27.16
CA SER A 336 0.45 -6.41 -25.96
C SER A 336 1.95 -6.62 -26.18
N THR A 337 2.73 -6.47 -25.11
CA THR A 337 4.16 -6.80 -25.04
C THR A 337 4.39 -7.72 -23.84
N PHE A 338 5.38 -8.60 -23.93
CA PHE A 338 5.69 -9.58 -22.89
C PHE A 338 7.16 -9.49 -22.52
N HIS A 339 7.45 -9.40 -21.23
CA HIS A 339 8.77 -9.05 -20.72
C HIS A 339 9.27 -10.06 -19.69
N ASP A 340 10.53 -10.49 -19.80
CA ASP A 340 11.24 -11.29 -18.80
C ASP A 340 11.88 -10.37 -17.75
N LEU A 341 11.47 -10.53 -16.50
CA LEU A 341 11.93 -9.70 -15.37
C LEU A 341 13.36 -10.00 -14.93
N ALA A 342 13.91 -11.15 -15.32
CA ALA A 342 15.30 -11.53 -15.07
C ALA A 342 16.26 -11.01 -16.16
N SER A 343 15.74 -10.47 -17.26
CA SER A 343 16.56 -9.93 -18.35
C SER A 343 17.29 -8.65 -17.93
N ASN A 344 18.55 -8.51 -18.36
CA ASN A 344 19.30 -7.26 -18.25
C ASN A 344 18.73 -6.15 -19.16
N ASN A 345 17.87 -6.51 -20.12
CA ASN A 345 17.09 -5.60 -20.94
C ASN A 345 15.61 -5.98 -20.84
N ALA A 346 15.01 -5.74 -19.68
CA ALA A 346 13.62 -6.05 -19.40
C ALA A 346 12.60 -5.34 -20.32
N ARG A 347 12.99 -4.26 -21.03
CA ARG A 347 12.14 -3.63 -22.06
C ARG A 347 11.97 -4.46 -23.32
N GLU A 348 12.82 -5.44 -23.55
CA GLU A 348 12.72 -6.32 -24.71
C GLU A 348 11.37 -7.03 -24.72
N ASP A 349 10.68 -6.99 -25.87
CA ASP A 349 9.46 -7.75 -26.08
C ASP A 349 9.82 -9.17 -26.52
N VAL A 350 9.71 -10.11 -25.58
CA VAL A 350 10.04 -11.53 -25.77
C VAL A 350 8.82 -12.37 -26.18
N THR A 351 7.73 -11.73 -26.64
CA THR A 351 6.49 -12.43 -27.06
C THR A 351 6.76 -13.53 -28.09
N SER A 352 7.61 -13.28 -29.09
CA SER A 352 7.92 -14.27 -30.13
C SER A 352 8.70 -15.49 -29.61
N GLN A 353 9.43 -15.32 -28.50
CA GLN A 353 10.22 -16.37 -27.86
C GLN A 353 9.36 -17.23 -26.92
N HIS A 354 8.23 -16.67 -26.43
CA HIS A 354 7.36 -17.28 -25.43
C HIS A 354 5.87 -17.20 -25.81
N SER A 355 5.52 -17.45 -27.08
CA SER A 355 4.18 -17.18 -27.64
C SER A 355 3.02 -17.75 -26.82
N ASP A 356 3.11 -19.02 -26.43
CA ASP A 356 2.02 -19.72 -25.72
C ASP A 356 1.85 -19.18 -24.30
N THR A 357 2.97 -18.84 -23.65
CA THR A 357 2.97 -18.26 -22.30
C THR A 357 2.44 -16.82 -22.34
N ALA A 358 2.89 -16.02 -23.31
CA ALA A 358 2.40 -14.66 -23.51
C ALA A 358 0.89 -14.64 -23.79
N GLN A 359 0.40 -15.57 -24.62
CA GLN A 359 -1.03 -15.71 -24.88
C GLN A 359 -1.81 -16.12 -23.62
N SER A 360 -1.30 -17.07 -22.83
CA SER A 360 -1.92 -17.45 -21.55
C SER A 360 -2.02 -16.28 -20.57
N TYR A 361 -0.97 -15.46 -20.46
CA TYR A 361 -1.00 -14.25 -19.63
C TYR A 361 -2.03 -13.25 -20.16
N LYS A 362 -2.15 -13.12 -21.49
CA LYS A 362 -3.09 -12.18 -22.12
C LYS A 362 -4.52 -12.57 -21.85
N ASP A 363 -4.84 -13.86 -21.97
CA ASP A 363 -6.19 -14.37 -21.68
C ASP A 363 -6.56 -14.14 -20.21
N LYS A 364 -5.63 -14.41 -19.28
CA LYS A 364 -5.82 -14.13 -17.84
C LYS A 364 -6.00 -12.64 -17.56
N LEU A 365 -5.16 -11.78 -18.15
CA LEU A 365 -5.24 -10.33 -17.97
C LEU A 365 -6.59 -9.78 -18.45
N ILE A 366 -7.07 -10.24 -19.61
CA ILE A 366 -8.37 -9.85 -20.15
C ILE A 366 -9.51 -10.37 -19.26
N ALA A 367 -9.41 -11.59 -18.73
CA ALA A 367 -10.39 -12.12 -17.79
C ALA A 367 -10.46 -11.27 -16.52
N ILE A 368 -9.32 -11.00 -15.87
CA ILE A 368 -9.23 -10.14 -14.67
C ILE A 368 -9.79 -8.75 -14.97
N TRP A 369 -9.39 -8.14 -16.09
CA TRP A 369 -9.88 -6.82 -16.50
C TRP A 369 -11.42 -6.76 -16.61
N ASN A 370 -12.02 -7.75 -17.26
CA ASN A 370 -13.48 -7.81 -17.38
C ASN A 370 -14.16 -8.09 -16.03
N THR A 371 -13.55 -8.91 -15.19
CA THR A 371 -14.03 -9.16 -13.82
C THR A 371 -14.01 -7.87 -12.98
N ILE A 372 -12.92 -7.09 -13.02
CA ILE A 372 -12.85 -5.77 -12.34
C ILE A 372 -14.01 -4.87 -12.79
N ARG A 373 -14.21 -4.76 -14.11
CA ARG A 373 -15.28 -3.94 -14.70
C ARG A 373 -16.66 -4.38 -14.24
N TYR A 374 -16.90 -5.69 -14.16
CA TYR A 374 -18.17 -6.23 -13.67
C TYR A 374 -18.35 -5.97 -12.18
N MET A 375 -17.36 -6.33 -11.35
CA MET A 375 -17.42 -6.19 -9.89
C MET A 375 -17.66 -4.75 -9.46
N ARG A 376 -16.98 -3.78 -10.08
CA ARG A 376 -17.12 -2.36 -9.77
C ARG A 376 -18.58 -1.87 -9.84
N GLU A 377 -19.39 -2.44 -10.74
CA GLU A 377 -20.80 -2.06 -10.92
C GLU A 377 -21.76 -2.94 -10.10
N ASN A 378 -21.32 -4.12 -9.63
CA ASN A 378 -22.21 -5.17 -9.09
C ASN A 378 -21.84 -5.64 -7.67
N ASN A 379 -20.76 -5.16 -7.08
CA ASN A 379 -20.32 -5.51 -5.73
C ASN A 379 -21.03 -4.64 -4.67
N LYS A 380 -22.38 -4.61 -4.66
CA LYS A 380 -23.14 -3.79 -3.70
C LYS A 380 -23.16 -4.40 -2.29
N PRO A 381 -23.27 -3.61 -1.20
CA PRO A 381 -23.54 -4.13 0.13
C PRO A 381 -24.84 -4.96 0.16
N GLU A 382 -24.89 -5.95 1.05
CA GLU A 382 -26.09 -6.80 1.27
C GLU A 382 -27.24 -6.06 1.97
#